data_AF-A0A8D8KIG0-F1
#
_entry.id   AF-A0A8D8KIG0-F1
#
_cell.length_a   1.000
_cell.length_b   1.000
_cell.length_c   1.000
_cell.angle_alpha   90.00
_cell.angle_beta   90.00
_cell.angle_gamma   90.00
#
_symmetry.space_group_name_H-M   'P 1'
#
loop_
_entity.id
_entity.type
_entity.pdbx_description
1 polymer ?
#
loop_
_entity_poly.entity_id
_entity_poly.type
_entity_poly.pdbx_seq_one_letter_code
_entity_poly.pdbx_strand_id
1 'polypeptide(L)'
;MNRKQLVYVENVPPTTTEEQLVQYLEKSAPVLQVYFLKEKQCTKRSLAAFVRVASEADVPLLLSRNQQNFRGKRLFMVPTDTPQQFQADLTIIVRNIHQKINEESLFDHFEDCGKITWLQVRTDDFAYIGFEDKTAVRHAMAKNNIPLKNSQLKVQILTRNVDIMIVNLDTLPNRMPELYRQLCQPVAPRANAGQQPEPM
;
A
#
# COMPACT_ATOMS: atom_id res chain seq x y z
N MET A 1 0.39 -18.97 -10.90
CA MET A 1 0.88 -17.87 -10.02
C MET A 1 0.83 -18.34 -8.58
N ASN A 2 1.95 -18.31 -7.85
CA ASN A 2 1.95 -18.62 -6.42
C ASN A 2 1.62 -17.35 -5.61
N ARG A 3 0.37 -17.24 -5.13
CA ARG A 3 -0.12 -16.07 -4.37
C ARG A 3 0.59 -15.89 -3.03
N LYS A 4 1.05 -17.00 -2.44
CA LYS A 4 1.76 -17.02 -1.15
C LYS A 4 3.17 -16.42 -1.20
N GLN A 5 3.67 -16.09 -2.39
CA GLN A 5 4.93 -15.36 -2.59
C GLN A 5 4.70 -13.90 -3.02
N LEU A 6 3.46 -13.43 -3.04
CA LEU A 6 3.11 -12.10 -3.51
C LEU A 6 2.67 -11.21 -2.35
N VAL A 7 3.29 -10.05 -2.28
CA VAL A 7 2.95 -8.96 -1.35
C VAL A 7 2.44 -7.78 -2.16
N TYR A 8 1.30 -7.23 -1.76
CA TYR A 8 0.79 -5.98 -2.30
C TYR A 8 1.42 -4.82 -1.53
N VAL A 9 1.97 -3.85 -2.25
CA VAL A 9 2.62 -2.66 -1.69
C VAL A 9 1.96 -1.42 -2.26
N GLU A 10 1.59 -0.48 -1.40
CA GLU A 10 0.93 0.76 -1.77
C GLU A 10 1.62 1.99 -1.15
N ASN A 11 1.20 3.18 -1.61
CA ASN A 11 1.77 4.47 -1.26
C ASN A 11 3.25 4.61 -1.67
N VAL A 12 3.66 3.90 -2.74
CA VAL A 12 5.01 4.04 -3.30
C VAL A 12 5.10 5.40 -4.00
N PRO A 13 6.17 6.20 -3.81
CA PRO A 13 6.33 7.47 -4.51
C PRO A 13 6.26 7.32 -6.05
N PRO A 14 5.60 8.24 -6.77
CA PRO A 14 5.26 8.07 -8.18
C PRO A 14 6.45 8.06 -9.13
N THR A 15 7.60 8.60 -8.69
CA THR A 15 8.85 8.64 -9.45
C THR A 15 9.81 7.49 -9.08
N THR A 16 9.32 6.48 -8.37
CA THR A 16 10.13 5.33 -7.94
C THR A 16 10.34 4.39 -9.11
N THR A 17 11.61 4.05 -9.38
CA THR A 17 11.96 2.98 -10.33
C THR A 17 11.93 1.63 -9.64
N GLU A 18 11.92 0.57 -10.45
CA GLU A 18 11.91 -0.80 -9.95
C GLU A 18 13.13 -1.11 -9.08
N GLU A 19 14.31 -0.67 -9.53
CA GLU A 19 15.59 -0.88 -8.86
C GLU A 19 15.60 -0.21 -7.48
N GLN A 20 15.06 1.01 -7.38
CA GLN A 20 14.99 1.75 -6.12
C GLN A 20 14.10 1.06 -5.09
N LEU A 21 12.94 0.53 -5.53
CA LEU A 21 12.05 -0.20 -4.63
C LEU A 21 12.67 -1.53 -4.21
N VAL A 22 13.28 -2.25 -5.16
CA VAL A 22 13.95 -3.54 -4.88
C VAL A 22 15.10 -3.35 -3.90
N GLN A 23 16.00 -2.40 -4.15
CA GLN A 23 17.13 -2.11 -3.26
C GLN A 23 16.69 -1.80 -1.82
N TYR A 24 15.52 -1.18 -1.65
CA TYR A 24 14.96 -0.92 -0.33
C TYR A 24 14.36 -2.17 0.32
N LEU A 25 13.62 -2.97 -0.45
CA LEU A 25 12.92 -4.17 0.01
C LEU A 25 13.86 -5.36 0.28
N GLU A 26 14.94 -5.50 -0.51
CA GLU A 26 15.96 -6.55 -0.35
C GLU A 26 16.75 -6.44 0.95
N LYS A 27 16.66 -5.31 1.67
CA LYS A 27 17.19 -5.18 3.03
C LYS A 27 16.47 -6.09 4.04
N SER A 28 15.28 -6.57 3.70
CA SER A 28 14.46 -7.41 4.57
C SER A 28 14.25 -8.81 4.03
N ALA A 29 14.00 -8.96 2.72
CA ALA A 29 13.84 -10.27 2.11
C ALA A 29 14.19 -10.27 0.61
N PRO A 30 14.67 -11.40 0.03
CA PRO A 30 15.00 -11.48 -1.39
C PRO A 30 13.79 -11.20 -2.28
N VAL A 31 13.89 -10.19 -3.14
CA VAL A 31 12.84 -9.80 -4.09
C VAL A 31 13.18 -10.34 -5.47
N LEU A 32 12.26 -11.13 -6.03
CA LEU A 32 12.38 -11.63 -7.40
C LEU A 32 11.96 -10.59 -8.43
N GLN A 33 10.79 -9.99 -8.23
CA GLN A 33 10.23 -9.05 -9.21
C GLN A 33 9.25 -8.08 -8.58
N VAL A 34 9.22 -6.87 -9.11
CA VAL A 34 8.24 -5.84 -8.78
C VAL A 34 7.38 -5.59 -10.02
N TYR A 35 6.07 -5.53 -9.81
CA TYR A 35 5.10 -5.26 -10.86
C TYR A 35 4.25 -4.06 -10.47
N PHE A 36 4.55 -2.88 -11.02
CA PHE A 36 3.79 -1.68 -10.76
C PHE A 36 2.38 -1.74 -11.38
N LEU A 37 1.35 -1.45 -10.57
CA LEU A 37 -0.02 -1.29 -11.03
C LEU A 37 -0.20 0.13 -11.57
N LYS A 38 0.04 0.30 -12.87
CA LYS A 38 -0.23 1.56 -13.58
C LYS A 38 -1.66 1.59 -14.13
N GLU A 39 -2.65 1.44 -13.27
CA GLU A 39 -4.06 1.53 -13.67
C GLU A 39 -4.53 2.98 -13.75
N LYS A 40 -5.34 3.32 -14.77
CA LYS A 40 -5.88 4.69 -14.97
C LYS A 40 -6.64 5.27 -13.78
N GLN A 41 -7.20 4.41 -12.91
CA GLN A 41 -7.99 4.81 -11.75
C GLN A 41 -7.17 5.02 -10.47
N CYS A 42 -5.88 4.65 -10.47
CA CYS A 42 -5.00 4.94 -9.35
C CYS A 42 -4.70 6.44 -9.31
N THR A 43 -4.60 7.01 -8.10
CA THR A 43 -4.14 8.40 -7.95
C THR A 43 -2.75 8.58 -8.55
N LYS A 44 -2.48 9.74 -9.15
CA LYS A 44 -1.13 10.10 -9.62
C LYS A 44 -0.16 10.40 -8.46
N ARG A 45 -0.65 10.39 -7.21
CA ARG A 45 0.11 10.69 -5.98
C ARG A 45 1.01 9.55 -5.53
N SER A 46 0.71 8.32 -5.92
CA SER A 46 1.45 7.13 -5.51
C SER A 46 1.19 5.96 -6.44
N LEU A 47 2.13 5.02 -6.46
CA LEU A 47 2.00 3.75 -7.14
C LEU A 47 1.59 2.67 -6.15
N ALA A 48 0.89 1.67 -6.66
CA ALA A 48 0.80 0.36 -6.05
C ALA A 48 1.66 -0.63 -6.85
N ALA A 49 2.11 -1.70 -6.20
CA ALA A 49 2.86 -2.77 -6.84
C ALA A 49 2.51 -4.13 -6.24
N PHE A 50 2.61 -5.18 -7.06
CA PHE A 50 2.81 -6.53 -6.55
C PHE A 50 4.30 -6.80 -6.49
N VAL A 51 4.76 -7.32 -5.36
CA VAL A 51 6.15 -7.72 -5.14
C VAL A 51 6.19 -9.22 -4.96
N ARG A 52 7.01 -9.90 -5.77
CA ARG A 52 7.27 -11.32 -5.65
C ARG A 52 8.55 -11.55 -4.86
N VAL A 53 8.46 -12.35 -3.81
CA VAL A 53 9.61 -12.81 -3.02
C VAL A 53 10.07 -14.20 -3.46
N ALA A 54 11.28 -14.60 -3.05
CA ALA A 54 11.87 -15.88 -3.42
C ALA A 54 11.14 -17.07 -2.78
N SER A 55 10.71 -16.95 -1.52
CA SER A 55 10.02 -18.00 -0.76
C SER A 55 8.76 -17.46 -0.06
N GLU A 56 7.80 -18.33 0.25
CA GLU A 56 6.66 -17.98 1.12
C GLU A 56 7.13 -17.54 2.52
N ALA A 57 8.25 -18.10 3.00
CA ALA A 57 8.86 -17.72 4.28
C ALA A 57 9.39 -16.27 4.30
N ASP A 58 9.64 -15.67 3.13
CA ASP A 58 10.16 -14.31 3.00
C ASP A 58 9.06 -13.25 3.12
N VAL A 59 7.79 -13.62 2.94
CA VAL A 59 6.65 -12.71 3.05
C VAL A 59 6.59 -12.00 4.41
N PRO A 60 6.60 -12.69 5.56
CA PRO A 60 6.57 -12.01 6.87
C PRO A 60 7.81 -11.13 7.10
N LEU A 61 8.98 -11.52 6.59
CA LEU A 61 10.19 -10.71 6.67
C LEU A 61 10.04 -9.41 5.88
N LEU A 62 9.48 -9.49 4.67
CA LEU A 62 9.20 -8.32 3.85
C LEU A 62 8.14 -7.41 4.51
N LEU A 63 7.10 -8.00 5.09
CA LEU A 63 6.02 -7.29 5.79
C LEU A 63 6.49 -6.58 7.08
N SER A 64 7.66 -6.92 7.63
CA SER A 64 8.27 -6.15 8.74
C SER A 64 8.53 -4.68 8.39
N ARG A 65 8.56 -4.35 7.09
CA ARG A 65 8.67 -2.98 6.57
C ARG A 65 7.33 -2.26 6.41
N ASN A 66 6.20 -2.90 6.73
CA ASN A 66 4.89 -2.26 6.67
C ASN A 66 4.87 -0.99 7.54
N GLN A 67 4.28 0.08 6.99
CA GLN A 67 4.24 1.44 7.54
C GLN A 67 5.60 2.12 7.75
N GLN A 68 6.72 1.54 7.28
CA GLN A 68 8.01 2.24 7.30
C GLN A 68 8.11 3.28 6.18
N ASN A 69 8.83 4.36 6.46
CA ASN A 69 9.07 5.44 5.51
C ASN A 69 10.05 5.02 4.40
N PHE A 70 9.62 5.18 3.16
CA PHE A 70 10.41 5.06 1.95
C PHE A 70 10.30 6.36 1.15
N ARG A 71 11.40 7.12 1.08
CA ARG A 71 11.50 8.39 0.35
C ARG A 71 10.38 9.39 0.70
N GLY A 72 10.08 9.50 1.99
CA GLY A 72 9.08 10.44 2.51
C GLY A 72 7.63 9.97 2.39
N LYS A 73 7.39 8.70 2.04
CA LYS A 73 6.06 8.07 2.09
C LYS A 73 6.10 6.77 2.90
N ARG A 74 5.11 6.54 3.77
CA ARG A 74 4.94 5.27 4.49
C ARG A 74 4.39 4.21 3.55
N LEU A 75 5.09 3.10 3.39
CA LEU A 75 4.60 1.99 2.56
C LEU A 75 3.52 1.21 3.30
N PHE A 76 2.43 0.88 2.62
CA PHE A 76 1.41 -0.02 3.16
C PHE A 76 1.52 -1.37 2.46
N MET A 77 1.70 -2.44 3.24
CA MET A 77 2.06 -3.76 2.73
C MET A 77 1.15 -4.84 3.32
N VAL A 78 0.56 -5.69 2.46
CA VAL A 78 -0.26 -6.85 2.88
C VAL A 78 0.06 -8.08 2.03
N PRO A 79 -0.09 -9.29 2.59
CA PRO A 79 -0.03 -10.51 1.79
C PRO A 79 -1.25 -10.59 0.85
N THR A 80 -1.10 -11.33 -0.24
CA THR A 80 -2.17 -11.49 -1.26
C THR A 80 -2.79 -12.89 -1.27
N ASP A 81 -2.36 -13.76 -0.34
CA ASP A 81 -2.89 -15.11 -0.16
C ASP A 81 -4.34 -15.12 0.34
N THR A 82 -4.73 -14.07 1.06
CA THR A 82 -6.03 -13.88 1.67
C THR A 82 -6.63 -12.52 1.25
N PRO A 83 -7.96 -12.42 1.09
CA PRO A 83 -8.62 -11.14 0.87
C PRO A 83 -8.37 -10.19 2.03
N GLN A 84 -7.91 -8.98 1.73
CA GLN A 84 -7.63 -7.95 2.71
C GLN A 84 -8.66 -6.84 2.53
N GLN A 85 -9.40 -6.50 3.59
CA GLN A 85 -10.52 -5.57 3.52
C GLN A 85 -10.45 -4.53 4.62
N PHE A 86 -10.84 -3.31 4.27
CA PHE A 86 -11.32 -2.35 5.25
C PHE A 86 -12.60 -2.89 5.87
N GLN A 87 -12.59 -3.07 7.18
CA GLN A 87 -13.78 -3.45 7.94
C GLN A 87 -14.59 -2.19 8.23
N ALA A 88 -15.89 -2.23 7.92
CA ALA A 88 -16.78 -1.07 7.99
C ALA A 88 -16.77 -0.39 9.37
N ASP A 89 -16.76 -1.18 10.44
CA ASP A 89 -16.80 -0.72 11.83
C ASP A 89 -15.45 -0.27 12.40
N LEU A 90 -14.35 -0.49 11.67
CA LEU A 90 -12.99 -0.07 12.03
C LEU A 90 -12.42 0.99 11.07
N THR A 91 -13.19 1.43 10.08
CA THR A 91 -12.70 2.29 9.01
C THR A 91 -13.53 3.55 8.87
N ILE A 92 -12.85 4.67 8.65
CA ILE A 92 -13.48 5.92 8.21
C ILE A 92 -13.19 6.18 6.73
N ILE A 93 -14.10 6.93 6.11
CA ILE A 93 -13.90 7.60 4.84
C ILE A 93 -13.69 9.08 5.12
N VAL A 94 -12.57 9.61 4.65
CA VAL A 94 -12.28 11.04 4.66
C VAL A 94 -12.50 11.59 3.26
N ARG A 95 -13.36 12.58 3.10
CA ARG A 95 -13.69 13.24 1.83
C ARG A 95 -13.31 14.72 1.86
N ASN A 96 -13.39 15.37 0.70
CA ASN A 96 -13.01 16.78 0.51
C ASN A 96 -11.52 16.99 0.82
N ILE A 97 -10.70 16.05 0.36
CA ILE A 97 -9.26 16.09 0.52
C ILE A 97 -8.68 17.02 -0.54
N HIS A 98 -7.98 18.06 -0.10
CA HIS A 98 -7.31 18.97 -1.05
C HIS A 98 -6.09 18.30 -1.66
N GLN A 99 -5.71 18.70 -2.88
CA GLN A 99 -4.55 18.15 -3.58
C GLN A 99 -3.19 18.32 -2.87
N LYS A 100 -3.12 19.10 -1.79
CA LYS A 100 -1.90 19.31 -0.98
C LYS A 100 -1.86 18.41 0.26
N ILE A 101 -2.94 17.69 0.52
CA ILE A 101 -3.04 16.70 1.58
C ILE A 101 -2.60 15.37 0.96
N ASN A 102 -1.57 14.79 1.56
CA ASN A 102 -1.05 13.47 1.20
C ASN A 102 -1.34 12.49 2.34
N GLU A 103 -0.99 11.23 2.12
CA GLU A 103 -1.13 10.14 3.08
C GLU A 103 -0.49 10.49 4.42
N GLU A 104 0.71 11.09 4.41
CA GLU A 104 1.43 11.49 5.62
C GLU A 104 0.66 12.55 6.42
N SER A 105 0.10 13.55 5.73
CA SER A 105 -0.69 14.60 6.39
C SER A 105 -1.96 14.05 7.03
N LEU A 106 -2.57 13.03 6.43
CA LEU A 106 -3.72 12.34 7.00
C LEU A 106 -3.29 11.45 8.16
N PHE A 107 -2.17 10.74 8.02
CA PHE A 107 -1.61 9.91 9.08
C PHE A 107 -1.37 10.74 10.34
N ASP A 108 -0.59 11.82 10.22
CA ASP A 108 -0.26 12.71 11.35
C ASP A 108 -1.51 13.38 11.94
N HIS A 109 -2.58 13.58 11.15
CA HIS A 109 -3.83 14.18 11.63
C HIS A 109 -4.72 13.19 12.41
N PHE A 110 -4.64 11.89 12.12
CA PHE A 110 -5.52 10.87 12.69
C PHE A 110 -4.81 9.89 13.63
N GLU A 111 -3.48 9.91 13.72
CA GLU A 111 -2.71 8.99 14.59
C GLU A 111 -3.03 9.15 16.09
N ASP A 112 -3.43 10.35 16.51
CA ASP A 112 -3.86 10.65 17.89
C ASP A 112 -5.24 10.07 18.22
N CYS A 113 -6.04 9.69 17.21
CA CYS A 113 -7.33 9.04 17.41
C CYS A 113 -7.15 7.58 17.84
N GLY A 114 -6.07 6.94 17.38
CA GLY A 114 -5.69 5.57 17.66
C GLY A 114 -4.78 4.99 16.57
N LYS A 115 -4.31 3.76 16.77
CA LYS A 115 -3.36 3.11 15.85
C LYS A 115 -4.00 2.85 14.48
N ILE A 116 -3.40 3.45 13.45
CA ILE A 116 -3.79 3.27 12.06
C ILE A 116 -3.22 1.93 11.56
N THR A 117 -4.08 1.08 11.01
CA THR A 117 -3.69 -0.20 10.41
C THR A 117 -3.40 -0.05 8.92
N TRP A 118 -4.20 0.78 8.24
CA TRP A 118 -4.07 1.05 6.82
C TRP A 118 -4.58 2.45 6.46
N LEU A 119 -3.89 3.13 5.56
CA LEU A 119 -4.33 4.41 5.01
C LEU A 119 -4.17 4.40 3.50
N GLN A 120 -5.23 4.75 2.77
CA GLN A 120 -5.23 4.72 1.32
C GLN A 120 -6.01 5.88 0.72
N VAL A 121 -5.32 6.75 0.00
CA VAL A 121 -5.94 7.77 -0.84
C VAL A 121 -6.32 7.10 -2.17
N ARG A 122 -7.62 6.85 -2.37
CA ARG A 122 -8.12 6.15 -3.57
C ARG A 122 -8.17 7.07 -4.77
N THR A 123 -8.68 8.27 -4.56
CA THR A 123 -8.81 9.32 -5.57
C THR A 123 -8.31 10.63 -4.98
N ASP A 124 -8.22 11.66 -5.80
CA ASP A 124 -7.81 12.98 -5.33
C ASP A 124 -8.79 13.64 -4.34
N ASP A 125 -9.99 13.06 -4.13
CA ASP A 125 -11.04 13.63 -3.27
C ASP A 125 -11.26 12.85 -1.96
N PHE A 126 -10.95 11.55 -1.92
CA PHE A 126 -11.22 10.75 -0.71
C PHE A 126 -10.18 9.67 -0.41
N ALA A 127 -10.10 9.34 0.88
CA ALA A 127 -9.24 8.32 1.45
C ALA A 127 -9.98 7.42 2.42
N TYR A 128 -9.49 6.20 2.58
CA TYR A 128 -9.87 5.28 3.65
C TYR A 128 -8.78 5.28 4.72
N ILE A 129 -9.21 5.27 5.98
CA ILE A 129 -8.31 5.12 7.14
C ILE A 129 -8.89 4.02 8.03
N GLY A 130 -8.21 2.88 8.07
CA GLY A 130 -8.51 1.77 8.95
C GLY A 130 -7.76 1.91 10.26
N PHE A 131 -8.43 1.60 11.36
CA PHE A 131 -7.87 1.60 12.70
C PHE A 131 -7.86 0.19 13.30
N GLU A 132 -7.08 -0.01 14.35
CA GLU A 132 -7.06 -1.26 15.12
C GLU A 132 -8.30 -1.42 16.02
N ASP A 133 -8.92 -0.32 16.46
CA ASP A 133 -10.04 -0.31 17.39
C ASP A 133 -11.20 0.61 16.92
N LYS A 134 -12.43 0.21 17.23
CA LYS A 134 -13.67 0.97 17.08
C LYS A 134 -13.66 2.28 17.87
N THR A 135 -12.95 2.32 19.01
CA THR A 135 -12.81 3.56 19.79
C THR A 135 -12.12 4.66 18.98
N ALA A 136 -11.09 4.30 18.20
CA ALA A 136 -10.39 5.22 17.32
C ALA A 136 -11.28 5.79 16.22
N VAL A 137 -12.20 4.99 15.68
CA VAL A 137 -13.23 5.46 14.73
C VAL A 137 -14.09 6.54 15.36
N ARG A 138 -14.53 6.38 16.61
CA ARG A 138 -15.33 7.40 17.32
C ARG A 138 -14.56 8.69 17.53
N HIS A 139 -13.28 8.61 17.92
CA HIS A 139 -12.41 9.78 18.06
C HIS A 139 -12.21 10.49 16.72
N ALA A 140 -11.97 9.73 15.65
CA ALA A 140 -11.78 10.28 14.32
C ALA A 140 -13.06 10.96 13.78
N MET A 141 -14.24 10.46 14.12
CA MET A 141 -15.52 11.11 13.79
C MET A 141 -15.67 12.48 14.47
N ALA A 142 -15.08 12.68 15.66
CA ALA A 142 -15.05 13.99 16.30
C ALA A 142 -14.17 15.02 15.55
N LYS A 143 -13.32 14.56 14.63
CA LYS A 143 -12.54 15.42 13.73
C LYS A 143 -13.27 15.85 12.46
N ASN A 144 -14.55 15.52 12.34
CA ASN A 144 -15.36 15.96 11.20
C ASN A 144 -15.45 17.50 11.15
N ASN A 145 -15.23 18.07 9.95
CA ASN A 145 -15.14 19.51 9.69
C ASN A 145 -13.96 20.24 10.36
N ILE A 146 -13.00 19.52 10.98
CA ILE A 146 -11.75 20.14 11.40
C ILE A 146 -10.92 20.43 10.13
N PRO A 147 -10.43 21.67 9.94
CA PRO A 147 -9.67 22.00 8.76
C PRO A 147 -8.27 21.38 8.80
N LEU A 148 -7.86 20.78 7.68
CA LEU A 148 -6.48 20.35 7.43
C LEU A 148 -5.97 21.07 6.17
N LYS A 149 -4.88 21.84 6.31
CA LYS A 149 -4.29 22.63 5.21
C LYS A 149 -5.35 23.46 4.42
N ASN A 150 -6.23 24.14 5.15
CA ASN A 150 -7.34 24.97 4.62
C ASN A 150 -8.45 24.19 3.88
N SER A 151 -8.50 22.85 3.99
CA SER A 151 -9.64 22.06 3.54
C SER A 151 -10.45 21.54 4.72
N GLN A 152 -11.76 21.73 4.71
CA GLN A 152 -12.65 21.16 5.71
C GLN A 152 -12.89 19.69 5.39
N LEU A 153 -12.24 18.79 6.14
CA LEU A 153 -12.37 17.36 5.94
C LEU A 153 -13.77 16.91 6.32
N LYS A 154 -14.38 16.06 5.49
CA LYS A 154 -15.64 15.39 5.82
C LYS A 154 -15.35 13.95 6.21
N VAL A 155 -15.54 13.63 7.49
CA VAL A 155 -15.27 12.30 8.06
C VAL A 155 -16.58 11.53 8.22
N GLN A 156 -16.61 10.30 7.71
CA GLN A 156 -17.77 9.41 7.77
C GLN A 156 -17.32 7.99 8.13
N ILE A 157 -18.17 7.23 8.80
CA ILE A 157 -17.93 5.80 9.03
C ILE A 157 -18.13 5.06 7.70
N LEU A 158 -17.26 4.09 7.41
CA LEU A 158 -17.42 3.21 6.27
C LEU A 158 -18.67 2.32 6.48
N THR A 159 -19.53 2.22 5.46
CA THR A 159 -20.82 1.53 5.61
C THR A 159 -20.81 0.06 5.19
N ARG A 160 -19.75 -0.37 4.50
CA ARG A 160 -19.59 -1.75 4.02
C ARG A 160 -18.11 -2.08 3.89
N ASN A 161 -17.77 -3.37 3.97
CA ASN A 161 -16.39 -3.78 3.74
C ASN A 161 -15.96 -3.46 2.30
N VAL A 162 -14.71 -3.04 2.15
CA VAL A 162 -14.11 -2.68 0.86
C VAL A 162 -12.73 -3.31 0.79
N ASP A 163 -12.40 -3.95 -0.32
CA ASP A 163 -11.07 -4.56 -0.50
C ASP A 163 -9.98 -3.50 -0.47
N ILE A 164 -8.88 -3.77 0.21
CA ILE A 164 -7.71 -2.90 0.31
C ILE A 164 -6.98 -2.78 -1.03
N MET A 165 -6.85 -3.88 -1.76
CA MET A 165 -6.20 -3.86 -3.08
C MET A 165 -7.08 -3.13 -4.10
N ILE A 166 -6.49 -2.20 -4.85
CA ILE A 166 -7.21 -1.50 -5.94
C ILE A 166 -7.65 -2.49 -7.04
N VAL A 167 -6.81 -3.49 -7.29
CA VAL A 167 -7.10 -4.60 -8.20
C VAL A 167 -6.72 -5.89 -7.50
N ASN A 168 -7.72 -6.70 -7.13
CA ASN A 168 -7.50 -8.03 -6.55
C ASN A 168 -6.95 -9.00 -7.60
N LEU A 169 -6.20 -10.02 -7.15
CA LEU A 169 -5.69 -11.08 -8.01
C LEU A 169 -6.79 -11.84 -8.78
N ASP A 170 -8.01 -11.90 -8.24
CA ASP A 170 -9.15 -12.56 -8.89
C ASP A 170 -9.77 -11.72 -10.01
N THR A 171 -9.72 -10.38 -9.91
CA THR A 171 -10.22 -9.47 -10.95
C THR A 171 -9.13 -9.05 -11.94
N LEU A 172 -7.87 -9.29 -11.60
CA LEU A 172 -6.69 -8.96 -12.39
C LEU A 172 -6.72 -9.51 -13.83
N PRO A 173 -7.14 -10.77 -14.11
CA PRO A 173 -7.21 -11.26 -15.49
C PRO A 173 -8.08 -10.41 -16.41
N ASN A 174 -9.16 -9.84 -15.87
CA ASN A 174 -10.11 -9.01 -16.62
C ASN A 174 -9.68 -7.54 -16.66
N ARG A 175 -9.15 -7.02 -15.55
CA ARG A 175 -8.76 -5.60 -15.45
C ARG A 175 -7.39 -5.30 -16.06
N MET A 176 -6.42 -6.20 -15.90
CA MET A 176 -5.03 -6.05 -16.35
C MET A 176 -4.46 -7.39 -16.88
N PRO A 177 -4.93 -7.87 -18.04
CA PRO A 177 -4.57 -9.19 -18.56
C PRO A 177 -3.08 -9.39 -18.81
N GLU A 178 -2.36 -8.34 -19.24
CA GLU A 178 -0.92 -8.41 -19.48
C GLU A 178 -0.13 -8.60 -18.18
N LEU A 179 -0.47 -7.83 -17.14
CA LEU A 179 0.12 -7.98 -15.82
C LEU A 179 -0.19 -9.36 -15.22
N TYR A 180 -1.42 -9.85 -15.40
CA TYR A 180 -1.78 -11.20 -14.96
C TYR A 180 -0.91 -12.27 -15.65
N ARG A 181 -0.65 -12.16 -16.96
CA ARG A 181 0.23 -13.09 -17.68
C ARG A 181 1.66 -13.04 -17.14
N GLN A 182 2.21 -11.84 -16.91
CA GLN A 182 3.54 -11.67 -16.31
C GLN A 182 3.62 -12.30 -14.91
N LEU A 183 2.58 -12.14 -14.09
CA LEU A 183 2.50 -12.78 -12.78
C LEU A 183 2.30 -14.30 -12.85
N CYS A 184 1.82 -14.85 -13.95
CA CYS A 184 1.75 -16.30 -14.13
C CYS A 184 3.08 -16.92 -14.54
N GLN A 185 3.99 -16.16 -15.13
CA GLN A 185 5.29 -16.66 -15.57
C GLN A 185 6.21 -16.97 -14.37
N PRO A 186 7.03 -18.04 -14.47
CA PRO A 186 8.10 -18.29 -13.52
C PRO A 186 9.13 -17.15 -13.62
N VAL A 187 9.72 -16.79 -12.48
CA VAL A 187 10.72 -15.74 -12.40
C VAL A 187 11.98 -16.35 -11.78
N ALA A 188 13.12 -16.17 -12.45
CA ALA A 188 14.40 -16.59 -11.90
C ALA A 188 14.84 -15.65 -10.76
N PRO A 189 15.62 -16.13 -9.79
CA PRO A 189 16.31 -15.26 -8.83
C PRO A 189 17.07 -14.13 -9.53
N ARG A 190 17.00 -12.92 -8.97
CA ARG A 190 17.86 -11.82 -9.42
C ARG A 190 19.31 -12.23 -9.18
N ALA A 191 20.17 -12.00 -10.17
CA ALA A 191 21.60 -12.20 -9.99
C ALA A 191 22.09 -11.23 -8.90
N ASN A 192 22.75 -11.75 -7.86
CA ASN A 192 23.27 -10.94 -6.76
C ASN A 192 24.17 -9.82 -7.30
N ALA A 193 23.71 -8.57 -7.24
CA ALA A 193 24.56 -7.41 -7.46
C ALA A 193 25.40 -7.17 -6.20
N GLY A 194 26.53 -7.87 -6.06
CA GLY A 194 27.49 -7.53 -4.99
C GLY A 194 28.36 -8.66 -4.42
N GLN A 195 28.99 -9.49 -5.24
CA GLN A 195 30.35 -9.96 -4.94
C GLN A 195 31.27 -9.27 -5.95
N GLN A 196 31.78 -8.10 -5.59
CA GLN A 196 32.96 -7.58 -6.29
C GLN A 196 34.17 -8.39 -5.78
N PRO A 197 35.00 -8.99 -6.65
CA PRO A 197 36.26 -9.56 -6.22
C PRO A 197 37.18 -8.42 -5.76
N GLU A 198 37.72 -8.52 -4.54
CA GLU A 198 38.77 -7.62 -4.07
C GLU A 198 39.97 -7.69 -5.02
N PRO A 199 40.51 -6.56 -5.50
CA PRO A 199 41.77 -6.58 -6.22
C PRO A 199 42.91 -6.86 -5.24
N MET A 200 43.74 -7.83 -5.64
CA MET A 200 44.98 -8.25 -4.97
C MET A 200 46.07 -7.18 -5.05
#